data_AF-A0A653MJ72-F1
#
_entry.id   AF-A0A653MJ72-F1
#
_cell.length_a   1.000
_cell.length_b   1.000
_cell.length_c   1.000
_cell.angle_alpha   90.00
_cell.angle_beta   90.00
_cell.angle_gamma   90.00
#
_symmetry.space_group_name_H-M   'P 1'
#
loop_
_entity.id
_entity.type
_entity.pdbx_description
1 polymer ?
#
loop_
_entity_poly.entity_id
_entity_poly.type
_entity_poly.pdbx_seq_one_letter_code
_entity_poly.pdbx_strand_id
1 'polypeptide(L)'
;MNQRGFAGVITAAIAAPAALILGLVLAVASLGSPANACAAATGVVDATKIPTDANVAGFSQSQLANAAAIVNAASALGLPPAAQTIGVQAAIGESSLVNIGYGDEGDGVTNPDGSPTCSLGLFQQQWCLGDWGTKEQVMDPTHAATAFYQRLVGVAGWEGLEPSFAINAVQINADPYHYTKFRAAAVEVTAYLAELGGGSAGGGCSVSGDAQQLAQGLQTAMDNGTLTLLESRYAEQITNMANGTAVEGCKLDVRTLQFITLALDKFGSIGLSDLNRQCTGSLLGAGEGSSHWVKGGGMGVDFTVVSGTALDGRNSESLALIDLLSSVAPDGTRVGQIQCRSGQAWPHLTEIEDSCNHVHIDFAYTDQPLNITS
;
A
#
# COMPACT_ATOMS: atom_id res chain seq x y z
N MET A 1 -58.02 24.61 -61.98
CA MET A 1 -57.14 25.80 -61.91
C MET A 1 -56.00 25.48 -60.95
N ASN A 2 -54.76 25.63 -61.44
CA ASN A 2 -53.47 25.99 -60.79
C ASN A 2 -53.31 25.79 -59.26
N GLN A 3 -52.15 25.47 -58.67
CA GLN A 3 -50.77 25.20 -59.07
C GLN A 3 -50.04 24.77 -57.76
N ARG A 4 -49.04 23.89 -57.88
CA ARG A 4 -47.74 23.78 -57.17
C ARG A 4 -47.57 24.32 -55.73
N GLY A 5 -46.91 23.50 -54.90
CA GLY A 5 -46.12 23.96 -53.76
C GLY A 5 -45.47 22.82 -52.97
N PHE A 6 -44.22 22.48 -53.27
CA PHE A 6 -43.34 21.65 -52.43
C PHE A 6 -42.82 22.48 -51.25
N ALA A 7 -42.89 21.94 -50.04
CA ALA A 7 -41.92 22.19 -48.97
C ALA A 7 -42.04 21.08 -47.92
N GLY A 8 -41.00 20.26 -47.79
CA GLY A 8 -40.90 19.24 -46.76
C GLY A 8 -40.33 19.83 -45.46
N VAL A 9 -40.80 19.33 -44.32
CA VAL A 9 -40.04 19.24 -43.08
C VAL A 9 -40.35 17.88 -42.46
N ILE A 10 -39.31 17.08 -42.27
CA ILE A 10 -39.33 15.77 -41.63
C ILE A 10 -39.48 15.99 -40.12
N THR A 11 -40.62 15.62 -39.56
CA THR A 11 -40.77 15.40 -38.11
C THR A 11 -40.70 13.91 -37.84
N ALA A 12 -39.53 13.43 -37.41
CA ALA A 12 -39.39 12.09 -36.86
C ALA A 12 -39.95 12.09 -35.42
N ALA A 13 -41.20 11.67 -35.28
CA ALA A 13 -41.75 11.20 -34.01
C ALA A 13 -41.49 9.70 -33.90
N ILE A 14 -40.58 9.29 -33.01
CA ILE A 14 -40.50 7.90 -32.55
C ILE A 14 -40.95 7.90 -31.10
N ALA A 15 -42.16 7.41 -30.90
CA ALA A 15 -42.70 7.05 -29.60
C ALA A 15 -42.90 5.54 -29.54
N ALA A 16 -42.69 5.01 -28.34
CA ALA A 16 -42.98 3.67 -27.81
C ALA A 16 -41.83 2.63 -27.83
N PRO A 17 -41.80 1.70 -26.86
CA PRO A 17 -42.15 1.86 -25.44
C PRO A 17 -41.15 1.21 -24.47
N ALA A 18 -41.12 1.73 -23.24
CA ALA A 18 -40.55 1.07 -22.08
C ALA A 18 -41.34 -0.21 -21.75
N ALA A 19 -40.70 -1.38 -21.87
CA ALA A 19 -40.99 -2.60 -21.08
C ALA A 19 -40.19 -3.79 -21.63
N LEU A 20 -38.87 -3.88 -21.38
CA LEU A 20 -38.18 -5.18 -21.29
C LEU A 20 -36.75 -5.10 -20.73
N ILE A 21 -36.52 -4.50 -19.56
CA ILE A 21 -35.30 -4.79 -18.76
C ILE A 21 -35.68 -4.80 -17.26
N LEU A 22 -36.48 -5.80 -16.86
CA LEU A 22 -36.75 -6.14 -15.45
C LEU A 22 -36.02 -7.44 -15.09
N GLY A 23 -34.73 -7.52 -15.38
CA GLY A 23 -34.01 -8.77 -15.21
C GLY A 23 -32.50 -8.63 -15.24
N LEU A 24 -31.93 -7.67 -14.49
CA LEU A 24 -30.60 -7.80 -13.87
C LEU A 24 -30.31 -6.60 -12.94
N VAL A 25 -31.18 -6.34 -11.96
CA VAL A 25 -30.80 -5.45 -10.86
C VAL A 25 -29.99 -6.27 -9.87
N LEU A 26 -28.68 -6.25 -10.12
CA LEU A 26 -27.56 -6.34 -9.19
C LEU A 26 -27.87 -6.97 -7.82
N ALA A 27 -27.69 -8.29 -7.75
CA ALA A 27 -27.11 -8.89 -6.56
C ALA A 27 -25.59 -8.62 -6.58
N VAL A 28 -25.19 -7.43 -6.13
CA VAL A 28 -23.82 -7.17 -5.65
C VAL A 28 -23.94 -6.69 -4.22
N ALA A 29 -24.46 -7.58 -3.38
CA ALA A 29 -24.24 -7.51 -1.95
C ALA A 29 -22.92 -8.24 -1.67
N SER A 30 -22.06 -7.60 -0.87
CA SER A 30 -20.82 -8.14 -0.28
C SER A 30 -19.70 -8.52 -1.26
N LEU A 31 -19.04 -7.50 -1.82
CA LEU A 31 -17.58 -7.53 -1.98
C LEU A 31 -17.03 -6.51 -0.97
N GLY A 32 -16.87 -6.96 0.27
CA GLY A 32 -16.06 -6.23 1.23
C GLY A 32 -14.62 -6.29 0.75
N SER A 33 -14.04 -5.14 0.45
CA SER A 33 -12.61 -5.02 0.18
C SER A 33 -11.83 -5.39 1.44
N PRO A 34 -10.92 -6.38 1.42
CA PRO A 34 -9.89 -6.46 2.43
C PRO A 34 -8.71 -5.61 1.97
N ALA A 35 -8.49 -4.55 2.72
CA ALA A 35 -7.25 -3.80 2.75
C ALA A 35 -6.04 -4.71 2.98
N ASN A 36 -4.86 -4.24 2.56
CA ASN A 36 -3.53 -4.74 2.90
C ASN A 36 -3.49 -5.48 4.24
N ALA A 37 -2.91 -6.67 4.24
CA ALA A 37 -2.84 -7.58 5.39
C ALA A 37 -1.85 -7.13 6.49
N CYS A 38 -1.89 -5.85 6.88
CA CYS A 38 -1.76 -5.48 8.27
C CYS A 38 -3.19 -5.47 8.80
N ALA A 39 -3.52 -6.32 9.78
CA ALA A 39 -4.86 -6.40 10.34
C ALA A 39 -5.44 -4.99 10.56
N ALA A 40 -6.64 -4.73 10.03
CA ALA A 40 -7.34 -3.51 10.33
C ALA A 40 -7.40 -3.36 11.85
N ALA A 41 -6.85 -2.27 12.38
CA ALA A 41 -7.19 -1.84 13.72
C ALA A 41 -8.69 -1.51 13.70
N THR A 42 -9.52 -2.51 14.02
CA THR A 42 -10.97 -2.31 14.25
C THR A 42 -11.21 -1.66 15.61
N GLY A 43 -10.15 -1.38 16.37
CA GLY A 43 -10.22 -0.71 17.64
C GLY A 43 -9.89 0.77 17.51
N VAL A 44 -10.70 1.58 18.19
CA VAL A 44 -10.48 3.02 18.33
C VAL A 44 -9.18 3.22 19.11
N VAL A 45 -8.27 4.02 18.55
CA VAL A 45 -7.04 4.45 19.22
C VAL A 45 -7.42 5.34 20.40
N ASP A 46 -7.13 4.87 21.59
CA ASP A 46 -7.30 5.64 22.82
C ASP A 46 -6.05 6.53 23.02
N ALA A 47 -6.17 7.80 22.63
CA ALA A 47 -5.08 8.78 22.73
C ALA A 47 -4.58 8.99 24.18
N THR A 48 -5.38 8.62 25.19
CA THR A 48 -4.96 8.70 26.61
C THR A 48 -3.89 7.65 26.97
N LYS A 49 -3.71 6.63 26.14
CA LYS A 49 -2.69 5.59 26.31
C LYS A 49 -1.34 5.96 25.71
N ILE A 50 -1.25 7.08 24.97
CA ILE A 50 0.02 7.56 24.44
C ILE A 50 0.86 8.10 25.61
N PRO A 51 2.03 7.53 25.92
CA PRO A 51 2.90 8.00 27.00
C PRO A 51 3.28 9.47 26.81
N THR A 52 3.37 10.21 27.92
CA THR A 52 3.68 11.64 27.92
C THR A 52 5.04 11.98 27.31
N ASP A 53 5.97 11.04 27.34
CA ASP A 53 7.33 11.11 26.79
C ASP A 53 7.46 10.44 25.42
N ALA A 54 6.34 10.04 24.79
CA ALA A 54 6.36 9.41 23.48
C ALA A 54 7.02 10.30 22.42
N ASN A 55 7.92 9.69 21.66
CA ASN A 55 8.55 10.26 20.48
C ASN A 55 8.60 9.20 19.39
N VAL A 56 7.83 9.40 18.31
CA VAL A 56 7.76 8.46 17.17
C VAL A 56 8.01 9.26 15.91
N ALA A 57 9.00 8.87 15.11
CA ALA A 57 9.47 9.63 13.95
C ALA A 57 9.74 11.13 14.23
N GLY A 58 10.13 11.47 15.48
CA GLY A 58 10.34 12.86 15.91
C GLY A 58 9.10 13.62 16.38
N PHE A 59 7.90 13.02 16.35
CA PHE A 59 6.65 13.64 16.79
C PHE A 59 6.38 13.40 18.28
N SER A 60 5.95 14.46 18.97
CA SER A 60 5.63 14.44 20.40
C SER A 60 4.29 13.78 20.70
N GLN A 61 4.03 13.47 21.97
CA GLN A 61 2.74 12.95 22.43
C GLN A 61 1.53 13.76 21.93
N SER A 62 1.59 15.10 21.92
CA SER A 62 0.46 15.92 21.46
C SER A 62 0.23 15.83 19.95
N GLN A 63 1.30 15.67 19.17
CA GLN A 63 1.23 15.44 17.72
C GLN A 63 0.68 14.04 17.43
N LEU A 64 1.09 13.04 18.21
CA LEU A 64 0.57 11.68 18.11
C LEU A 64 -0.92 11.59 18.50
N ALA A 65 -1.37 12.38 19.47
CA ALA A 65 -2.79 12.49 19.80
C ALA A 65 -3.62 13.07 18.64
N ASN A 66 -3.09 14.05 17.90
CA ASN A 66 -3.72 14.54 16.69
C ASN A 66 -3.74 13.47 15.58
N ALA A 67 -2.65 12.73 15.40
CA ALA A 67 -2.60 11.61 14.47
C ALA A 67 -3.61 10.50 14.85
N ALA A 68 -3.82 10.23 16.14
CA ALA A 68 -4.85 9.29 16.60
C ALA A 68 -6.26 9.72 16.17
N ALA A 69 -6.58 11.02 16.21
CA ALA A 69 -7.85 11.54 15.70
C ALA A 69 -8.00 11.28 14.19
N ILE A 70 -6.92 11.43 13.41
CA ILE A 70 -6.89 11.15 11.97
C ILE A 70 -7.12 9.65 11.69
N VAL A 71 -6.41 8.76 12.40
CA VAL A 71 -6.57 7.31 12.26
C VAL A 71 -8.00 6.88 12.61
N ASN A 72 -8.53 7.39 13.72
CA ASN A 72 -9.88 7.10 14.19
C ASN A 72 -10.96 7.59 13.21
N ALA A 73 -10.77 8.75 12.57
CA ALA A 73 -11.71 9.25 11.56
C ALA A 73 -11.78 8.34 10.34
N ALA A 74 -10.64 7.87 9.82
CA ALA A 74 -10.62 6.88 8.73
C ALA A 74 -11.27 5.55 9.16
N SER A 75 -10.98 5.06 10.38
CA SER A 75 -11.61 3.86 10.91
C SER A 75 -13.13 4.00 11.05
N ALA A 76 -13.62 5.16 11.50
CA ALA A 76 -15.05 5.44 11.64
C ALA A 76 -15.78 5.45 10.28
N LEU A 77 -15.07 5.80 9.21
CA LEU A 77 -15.54 5.74 7.83
C LEU A 77 -15.38 4.35 7.18
N GLY A 78 -14.83 3.36 7.90
CA GLY A 78 -14.59 2.02 7.37
C GLY A 78 -13.47 1.96 6.32
N LEU A 79 -12.56 2.95 6.33
CA LEU A 79 -11.48 3.05 5.35
C LEU A 79 -10.30 2.14 5.69
N PRO A 80 -9.57 1.65 4.66
CA PRO A 80 -8.44 0.75 4.84
C PRO A 80 -7.27 1.42 5.59
N PRO A 81 -6.35 0.66 6.21
CA PRO A 81 -5.13 1.20 6.83
C PRO A 81 -4.27 2.07 5.90
N ALA A 82 -4.29 1.77 4.59
CA ALA A 82 -3.65 2.61 3.58
C ALA A 82 -4.19 4.06 3.60
N ALA A 83 -5.51 4.24 3.77
CA ALA A 83 -6.12 5.57 3.92
C ALA A 83 -5.67 6.25 5.21
N GLN A 84 -5.63 5.53 6.33
CA GLN A 84 -5.15 6.07 7.61
C GLN A 84 -3.75 6.69 7.46
N THR A 85 -2.84 5.95 6.80
CA THR A 85 -1.48 6.42 6.54
C THR A 85 -1.47 7.63 5.60
N ILE A 86 -2.33 7.66 4.57
CA ILE A 86 -2.47 8.80 3.65
C ILE A 86 -2.90 10.07 4.40
N GLY A 87 -3.88 9.98 5.32
CA GLY A 87 -4.31 11.13 6.11
C GLY A 87 -3.24 11.63 7.07
N VAL A 88 -2.51 10.72 7.74
CA VAL A 88 -1.37 11.10 8.59
C VAL A 88 -0.26 11.74 7.76
N GLN A 89 0.06 11.19 6.59
CA GLN A 89 1.06 11.75 5.67
C GLN A 89 0.70 13.17 5.20
N ALA A 90 -0.57 13.40 4.87
CA ALA A 90 -1.06 14.72 4.51
C ALA A 90 -0.87 15.71 5.67
N ALA A 91 -1.36 15.37 6.87
CA ALA A 91 -1.27 16.26 8.04
C ALA A 91 0.18 16.52 8.51
N ILE A 92 1.10 15.58 8.32
CA ILE A 92 2.54 15.84 8.52
C ILE A 92 3.02 16.93 7.56
N GLY A 93 2.66 16.83 6.28
CA GLY A 93 3.08 17.81 5.27
C GLY A 93 2.49 19.19 5.47
N GLU A 94 1.23 19.27 5.89
CA GLU A 94 0.54 20.54 6.09
C GLU A 94 0.93 21.26 7.38
N SER A 95 1.11 20.50 8.47
CA SER A 95 1.19 21.11 9.80
C SER A 95 2.15 20.42 10.75
N SER A 96 2.89 19.41 10.29
CA SER A 96 3.68 18.53 11.16
C SER A 96 2.84 17.95 12.30
N LEU A 97 1.57 17.60 12.03
CA LEU A 97 0.60 17.10 13.02
C LEU A 97 0.27 18.08 14.16
N VAL A 98 0.54 19.38 13.98
CA VAL A 98 0.17 20.43 14.94
C VAL A 98 -1.13 21.08 14.48
N ASN A 99 -2.14 21.14 15.36
CA ASN A 99 -3.40 21.80 15.04
C ASN A 99 -3.24 23.33 15.09
N ILE A 100 -2.66 23.90 14.03
CA ILE A 100 -2.25 25.31 13.99
C ILE A 100 -3.43 26.24 13.70
N GLY A 101 -3.51 27.34 14.45
CA GLY A 101 -4.56 28.36 14.35
C GLY A 101 -4.26 29.48 13.36
N TYR A 102 -3.31 29.27 12.45
CA TYR A 102 -2.92 30.18 11.38
C TYR A 102 -2.53 29.38 10.13
N GLY A 103 -2.53 30.07 8.99
CA GLY A 103 -1.94 29.62 7.73
C GLY A 103 -1.13 30.77 7.13
N ASP A 104 -1.00 30.80 5.81
CA ASP A 104 -0.23 31.84 5.09
C ASP A 104 -0.93 33.22 5.04
N GLU A 105 -1.98 33.40 5.85
CA GLU A 105 -2.75 34.64 5.95
C GLU A 105 -1.87 35.76 6.55
N GLY A 106 -1.15 36.47 5.70
CA GLY A 106 -0.21 37.52 6.13
C GLY A 106 1.05 37.60 5.28
N ASP A 107 1.40 36.51 4.60
CA ASP A 107 2.57 36.42 3.72
C ASP A 107 2.27 36.86 2.27
N GLY A 108 1.13 37.50 2.07
CA GLY A 108 0.68 38.00 0.76
C GLY A 108 0.12 36.92 -0.17
N VAL A 109 -0.06 35.69 0.32
CA VAL A 109 -0.73 34.61 -0.41
C VAL A 109 -2.23 34.91 -0.47
N THR A 110 -2.79 34.90 -1.69
CA THR A 110 -4.21 35.13 -1.93
C THR A 110 -4.82 33.98 -2.71
N ASN A 111 -6.12 33.77 -2.51
CA ASN A 111 -6.93 32.92 -3.37
C ASN A 111 -6.93 33.43 -4.82
N PRO A 112 -7.36 32.61 -5.80
CA PRO A 112 -7.42 33.03 -7.21
C PRO A 112 -8.27 34.29 -7.47
N ASP A 113 -9.22 34.59 -6.57
CA ASP A 113 -10.07 35.78 -6.61
C ASP A 113 -9.46 37.02 -5.93
N GLY A 114 -8.25 36.89 -5.35
CA GLY A 114 -7.53 37.94 -4.64
C GLY A 114 -7.90 38.12 -3.17
N SER A 115 -8.80 37.29 -2.62
CA SER A 115 -9.08 37.28 -1.18
C SER A 115 -7.89 36.69 -0.39
N PRO A 116 -7.66 37.11 0.87
CA PRO A 116 -6.68 36.46 1.74
C PRO A 116 -6.96 34.96 1.87
N THR A 117 -5.91 34.16 2.00
CA THR A 117 -6.06 32.74 2.32
C THR A 117 -6.71 32.53 3.68
N CYS A 118 -7.22 31.32 3.84
CA CYS A 118 -8.08 30.78 4.88
C CYS A 118 -7.63 29.80 5.94
N SER A 119 -6.38 29.36 5.83
CA SER A 119 -6.04 27.98 6.15
C SER A 119 -5.83 27.76 7.63
N LEU A 120 -6.49 26.73 8.19
CA LEU A 120 -6.38 26.38 9.59
C LEU A 120 -6.29 24.86 9.80
N GLY A 121 -5.80 24.50 10.98
CA GLY A 121 -5.85 23.15 11.51
C GLY A 121 -4.86 22.18 10.87
N LEU A 122 -5.06 20.89 11.15
CA LEU A 122 -4.13 19.81 10.80
C LEU A 122 -3.84 19.67 9.31
N PHE A 123 -4.84 20.00 8.48
CA PHE A 123 -4.79 19.86 7.02
C PHE A 123 -4.75 21.21 6.29
N GLN A 124 -4.56 22.33 7.01
CA GLN A 124 -4.53 23.68 6.43
C GLN A 124 -5.74 23.98 5.52
N GLN A 125 -6.93 23.60 5.99
CA GLN A 125 -8.18 23.71 5.24
C GLN A 125 -8.71 25.15 5.27
N GLN A 126 -9.12 25.66 4.12
CA GLN A 126 -9.63 27.03 3.98
C GLN A 126 -11.11 27.15 4.40
N TRP A 127 -11.38 27.58 5.63
CA TRP A 127 -12.74 27.66 6.17
C TRP A 127 -13.61 28.75 5.53
N CYS A 128 -13.03 29.87 5.09
CA CYS A 128 -13.78 30.97 4.48
C CYS A 128 -14.29 30.68 3.06
N LEU A 129 -13.82 29.59 2.42
CA LEU A 129 -14.40 29.06 1.18
C LEU A 129 -15.65 28.20 1.44
N GLY A 130 -15.90 27.79 2.69
CA GLY A 130 -17.10 27.06 3.12
C GLY A 130 -17.10 25.56 2.82
N ASP A 131 -16.36 25.08 1.82
CA ASP A 131 -16.40 23.68 1.40
C ASP A 131 -15.75 22.68 2.37
N TRP A 132 -15.01 23.17 3.37
CA TRP A 132 -14.36 22.35 4.41
C TRP A 132 -15.09 22.40 5.76
N GLY A 133 -15.96 23.39 5.97
CA GLY A 133 -16.65 23.66 7.23
C GLY A 133 -16.35 25.04 7.82
N THR A 134 -16.91 25.32 9.00
CA THR A 134 -16.66 26.56 9.75
C THR A 134 -15.26 26.61 10.35
N LYS A 135 -14.86 27.79 10.85
CA LYS A 135 -13.58 27.97 11.54
C LYS A 135 -13.38 27.00 12.70
N GLU A 136 -14.43 26.75 13.48
CA GLU A 136 -14.40 25.82 14.61
C GLU A 136 -14.28 24.37 14.15
N GLN A 137 -14.94 24.04 13.03
CA GLN A 137 -14.92 22.70 12.44
C GLN A 137 -13.56 22.34 11.85
N VAL A 138 -12.90 23.25 11.12
CA VAL A 138 -11.55 22.99 10.58
C VAL A 138 -10.49 22.90 11.68
N MET A 139 -10.74 23.51 12.85
CA MET A 139 -9.90 23.39 14.04
C MET A 139 -10.23 22.16 14.89
N ASP A 140 -11.28 21.40 14.60
CA ASP A 140 -11.55 20.11 15.24
C ASP A 140 -10.82 19.00 14.46
N PRO A 141 -9.83 18.31 15.08
CA PRO A 141 -9.05 17.27 14.40
C PRO A 141 -9.90 16.16 13.75
N THR A 142 -11.00 15.78 14.37
CA THR A 142 -11.85 14.68 13.89
C THR A 142 -12.66 15.13 12.68
N HIS A 143 -13.25 16.33 12.73
CA HIS A 143 -13.97 16.92 11.61
C HIS A 143 -13.03 17.15 10.42
N ALA A 144 -11.89 17.80 10.65
CA ALA A 144 -10.93 18.11 9.59
C ALA A 144 -10.44 16.83 8.86
N ALA A 145 -10.12 15.77 9.62
CA ALA A 145 -9.75 14.47 9.07
C ALA A 145 -10.92 13.81 8.32
N THR A 146 -12.12 13.84 8.88
CA THR A 146 -13.32 13.28 8.23
C THR A 146 -13.58 13.96 6.88
N ALA A 147 -13.48 15.29 6.83
CA ALA A 147 -13.65 16.06 5.59
C ALA A 147 -12.57 15.73 4.54
N PHE A 148 -11.31 15.57 4.97
CA PHE A 148 -10.22 15.12 4.10
C PHE A 148 -10.54 13.76 3.47
N TYR A 149 -10.94 12.77 4.29
CA TYR A 149 -11.25 11.43 3.80
C TYR A 149 -12.48 11.37 2.90
N GLN A 150 -13.51 12.15 3.18
CA GLN A 150 -14.69 12.27 2.30
C GLN A 150 -14.32 12.77 0.91
N ARG A 151 -13.31 13.65 0.81
CA ARG A 151 -12.77 14.07 -0.50
C ARG A 151 -11.86 13.01 -1.11
N LEU A 152 -11.02 12.35 -0.31
CA LEU A 152 -10.14 11.27 -0.77
C LEU A 152 -10.93 10.17 -1.48
N VAL A 153 -12.03 9.69 -0.89
CA VAL A 153 -12.87 8.65 -1.51
C VAL A 153 -13.62 9.14 -2.76
N GLY A 154 -13.70 10.45 -2.97
CA GLY A 154 -14.23 11.06 -4.19
C GLY A 154 -13.20 11.10 -5.34
N VAL A 155 -11.92 10.88 -5.05
CA VAL A 155 -10.86 10.80 -6.08
C VAL A 155 -10.93 9.43 -6.75
N ALA A 156 -11.16 9.42 -8.06
CA ALA A 156 -11.32 8.17 -8.81
C ALA A 156 -10.03 7.32 -8.77
N GLY A 157 -10.15 6.09 -8.26
CA GLY A 157 -9.03 5.13 -8.20
C GLY A 157 -7.92 5.54 -7.22
N TRP A 158 -8.24 6.35 -6.21
CA TRP A 158 -7.27 6.81 -5.21
C TRP A 158 -6.50 5.67 -4.54
N GLU A 159 -7.10 4.48 -4.44
CA GLU A 159 -6.50 3.27 -3.87
C GLU A 159 -5.27 2.80 -4.66
N GLY A 160 -5.24 3.05 -5.97
CA GLY A 160 -4.15 2.68 -6.88
C GLY A 160 -3.18 3.81 -7.19
N LEU A 161 -3.42 5.02 -6.65
CA LEU A 161 -2.51 6.15 -6.84
C LEU A 161 -1.30 6.04 -5.91
N GLU A 162 -0.19 6.65 -6.34
CA GLU A 162 0.90 6.95 -5.42
C GLU A 162 0.36 7.87 -4.30
N PRO A 163 0.67 7.63 -3.01
CA PRO A 163 0.08 8.37 -1.89
C PRO A 163 0.17 9.89 -1.98
N SER A 164 1.32 10.45 -2.39
CA SER A 164 1.47 11.89 -2.60
C SER A 164 0.54 12.42 -3.69
N PHE A 165 0.29 11.64 -4.74
CA PHE A 165 -0.66 12.02 -5.79
C PHE A 165 -2.11 11.98 -5.31
N ALA A 166 -2.48 10.99 -4.49
CA ALA A 166 -3.80 10.93 -3.88
C ALA A 166 -4.04 12.14 -2.93
N ILE A 167 -3.04 12.50 -2.13
CA ILE A 167 -3.12 13.67 -1.24
C ILE A 167 -3.19 14.96 -2.07
N ASN A 168 -2.35 15.10 -3.10
CA ASN A 168 -2.36 16.26 -3.97
C ASN A 168 -3.70 16.42 -4.70
N ALA A 169 -4.37 15.34 -5.09
CA ALA A 169 -5.70 15.41 -5.68
C ALA A 169 -6.77 15.97 -4.71
N VAL A 170 -6.59 15.78 -3.40
CA VAL A 170 -7.48 16.31 -2.36
C VAL A 170 -7.12 17.75 -1.97
N GLN A 171 -5.83 18.04 -1.78
CA GLN A 171 -5.31 19.30 -1.25
C GLN A 171 -5.03 20.35 -2.33
N ILE A 172 -4.81 19.90 -3.57
CA ILE A 172 -4.64 20.73 -4.76
C ILE A 172 -3.48 21.74 -4.61
N ASN A 173 -2.31 21.26 -4.17
CA ASN A 173 -1.10 22.08 -4.15
C ASN A 173 -0.33 22.01 -5.50
N ALA A 174 0.66 22.87 -5.68
CA ALA A 174 1.38 23.01 -6.96
C ALA A 174 2.36 21.86 -7.29
N ASP A 175 2.80 21.08 -6.29
CA ASP A 175 3.79 20.02 -6.45
C ASP A 175 3.20 18.65 -6.08
N PRO A 176 2.89 17.78 -7.06
CA PRO A 176 2.31 16.47 -6.78
C PRO A 176 3.22 15.56 -5.93
N TYR A 177 4.53 15.81 -5.86
CA TYR A 177 5.49 15.05 -5.06
C TYR A 177 5.74 15.65 -3.66
N HIS A 178 5.06 16.75 -3.32
CA HIS A 178 5.28 17.47 -2.07
C HIS A 178 5.25 16.55 -0.83
N TYR A 179 4.33 15.57 -0.82
CA TYR A 179 4.11 14.70 0.33
C TYR A 179 4.98 13.44 0.35
N THR A 180 5.68 13.11 -0.75
CA THR A 180 6.46 11.87 -0.86
C THR A 180 7.47 11.72 0.28
N LYS A 181 8.14 12.80 0.68
CA LYS A 181 9.14 12.82 1.75
C LYS A 181 8.59 12.50 3.16
N PHE A 182 7.28 12.62 3.37
CA PHE A 182 6.65 12.38 4.67
C PHE A 182 6.12 10.95 4.83
N ARG A 183 6.20 10.12 3.77
CA ARG A 183 5.62 8.77 3.76
C ARG A 183 6.20 7.88 4.85
N ALA A 184 7.53 7.84 5.01
CA ALA A 184 8.19 6.99 5.99
C ALA A 184 7.72 7.30 7.42
N ALA A 185 7.72 8.58 7.79
CA ALA A 185 7.29 9.04 9.11
C ALA A 185 5.79 8.76 9.35
N ALA A 186 4.94 8.91 8.33
CA ALA A 186 3.53 8.59 8.43
C ALA A 186 3.26 7.10 8.68
N VAL A 187 4.04 6.22 8.04
CA VAL A 187 3.98 4.77 8.27
C VAL A 187 4.36 4.44 9.72
N GLU A 188 5.46 4.98 10.23
CA GLU A 188 5.89 4.77 11.62
C GLU A 188 4.84 5.23 12.63
N VAL A 189 4.28 6.44 12.45
CA VAL A 189 3.23 6.98 13.33
C VAL A 189 1.97 6.11 13.29
N THR A 190 1.53 5.71 12.10
CA THR A 190 0.29 4.92 11.95
C THR A 190 0.45 3.53 12.55
N ALA A 191 1.62 2.89 12.37
CA ALA A 191 1.94 1.60 12.98
C ALA A 191 1.90 1.68 14.52
N TYR A 192 2.58 2.66 15.11
CA TYR A 192 2.57 2.89 16.55
C TYR A 192 1.15 3.07 17.12
N LEU A 193 0.29 3.82 16.43
CA LEU A 193 -1.08 4.06 16.89
C LEU A 193 -1.97 2.81 16.77
N ALA A 194 -1.74 1.96 15.77
CA ALA A 194 -2.46 0.70 15.62
C ALA A 194 -2.25 -0.22 16.83
N GLU A 195 -1.05 -0.22 17.43
CA GLU A 195 -0.73 -0.98 18.65
C GLU A 195 -1.55 -0.51 19.87
N LEU A 196 -1.81 0.80 19.98
CA LEU A 196 -2.57 1.38 21.09
C LEU A 196 -4.09 1.17 20.97
N GLY A 197 -4.59 1.00 19.74
CA GLY A 197 -5.99 0.72 19.42
C GLY A 197 -6.44 -0.72 19.75
N GLY A 198 -5.57 -1.55 20.33
CA GLY A 198 -5.88 -2.96 20.57
C GLY A 198 -5.59 -3.86 19.36
N GLY A 199 -4.90 -3.34 18.34
CA GLY A 199 -4.00 -4.18 17.57
C GLY A 199 -2.93 -4.65 18.56
N SER A 200 -2.79 -5.96 18.77
CA SER A 200 -1.77 -6.46 19.69
C SER A 200 -0.40 -5.91 19.30
N ALA A 201 0.29 -5.27 20.26
CA ALA A 201 1.70 -4.94 20.15
C ALA A 201 2.51 -6.25 20.05
N GLY A 202 2.92 -6.49 18.82
CA GLY A 202 3.99 -7.36 18.36
C GLY A 202 4.08 -7.02 16.88
N GLY A 203 4.54 -5.83 16.55
CA GLY A 203 3.96 -5.09 15.43
C GLY A 203 4.83 -3.99 14.83
N GLY A 204 6.14 -4.07 14.91
CA GLY A 204 6.97 -3.50 13.84
C GLY A 204 6.79 -4.33 12.57
N CYS A 205 5.59 -4.34 11.95
CA CYS A 205 5.14 -5.45 11.10
C CYS A 205 5.75 -6.77 11.58
N SER A 206 5.30 -7.33 12.73
CA SER A 206 5.75 -8.70 13.00
C SER A 206 5.18 -9.57 11.89
N VAL A 207 6.06 -9.92 10.97
CA VAL A 207 5.72 -10.80 9.88
C VAL A 207 5.55 -12.15 10.53
N SER A 208 4.33 -12.70 10.45
CA SER A 208 3.99 -13.93 11.15
C SER A 208 5.07 -15.00 10.97
N GLY A 209 5.37 -15.74 12.04
CA GLY A 209 6.18 -16.96 11.95
C GLY A 209 5.38 -18.16 11.43
N ASP A 210 4.07 -18.00 11.18
CA ASP A 210 3.18 -19.05 10.70
C ASP A 210 3.05 -19.00 9.17
N ALA A 211 3.56 -20.05 8.51
CA ALA A 211 3.58 -20.13 7.06
C ALA A 211 2.18 -20.17 6.41
N GLN A 212 1.18 -20.77 7.08
CA GLN A 212 -0.19 -20.81 6.55
C GLN A 212 -0.83 -19.42 6.63
N GLN A 213 -0.65 -18.70 7.73
CA GLN A 213 -1.14 -17.33 7.89
C GLN A 213 -0.51 -16.38 6.87
N LEU A 214 0.81 -16.48 6.64
CA LEU A 214 1.47 -15.70 5.59
C LEU A 214 0.87 -16.00 4.21
N ALA A 215 0.71 -17.29 3.89
CA ALA A 215 0.12 -17.70 2.61
C ALA A 215 -1.32 -17.20 2.43
N GLN A 216 -2.12 -17.11 3.50
CA GLN A 216 -3.46 -16.49 3.45
C GLN A 216 -3.40 -15.00 3.13
N GLY A 217 -2.43 -14.28 3.71
CA GLY A 217 -2.17 -12.88 3.37
C GLY A 217 -1.76 -12.71 1.91
N LEU A 218 -0.87 -13.58 1.42
CA LEU A 218 -0.44 -13.58 0.02
C LEU A 218 -1.56 -13.97 -0.94
N GLN A 219 -2.45 -14.91 -0.56
CA GLN A 219 -3.66 -15.24 -1.33
C GLN A 219 -4.55 -14.01 -1.50
N THR A 220 -4.74 -13.24 -0.43
CA THR A 220 -5.50 -11.98 -0.48
C THR A 220 -4.84 -10.97 -1.42
N ALA A 221 -3.50 -10.87 -1.39
CA ALA A 221 -2.76 -10.00 -2.31
C ALA A 221 -2.90 -10.46 -3.79
N MET A 222 -2.96 -11.76 -4.06
CA MET A 222 -3.25 -12.30 -5.39
C MET A 222 -4.66 -11.94 -5.84
N ASP A 223 -5.66 -12.11 -4.97
CA ASP A 223 -7.05 -11.81 -5.27
C ASP A 223 -7.26 -10.30 -5.55
N ASN A 224 -6.48 -9.45 -4.88
CA ASN A 224 -6.47 -7.99 -5.06
C ASN A 224 -5.59 -7.52 -6.24
N GLY A 225 -4.84 -8.42 -6.89
CA GLY A 225 -3.94 -8.09 -7.99
C GLY A 225 -2.68 -7.33 -7.59
N THR A 226 -2.38 -7.18 -6.30
CA THR A 226 -1.15 -6.54 -5.81
C THR A 226 0.02 -7.52 -5.76
N LEU A 227 -0.25 -8.83 -5.68
CA LEU A 227 0.72 -9.90 -5.94
C LEU A 227 0.35 -10.60 -7.25
N THR A 228 1.27 -10.60 -8.22
CA THR A 228 1.08 -11.31 -9.49
C THR A 228 2.11 -12.42 -9.65
N LEU A 229 1.68 -13.58 -10.20
CA LEU A 229 2.58 -14.68 -10.56
C LEU A 229 2.55 -14.86 -12.07
N LEU A 230 3.72 -14.97 -12.70
CA LEU A 230 3.79 -15.17 -14.15
C LEU A 230 3.20 -16.52 -14.61
N GLU A 231 3.23 -17.53 -13.74
CA GLU A 231 2.65 -18.84 -14.01
C GLU A 231 1.71 -19.28 -12.89
N SER A 232 0.54 -19.79 -13.26
CA SER A 232 -0.50 -20.24 -12.31
C SER A 232 -0.04 -21.35 -11.38
N ARG A 233 0.91 -22.19 -11.82
CA ARG A 233 1.49 -23.28 -11.01
C ARG A 233 2.22 -22.80 -9.76
N TYR A 234 2.71 -21.56 -9.75
CA TYR A 234 3.35 -20.96 -8.58
C TYR A 234 2.31 -20.30 -7.66
N ALA A 235 1.26 -19.71 -8.23
CA ALA A 235 0.11 -19.21 -7.45
C ALA A 235 -0.56 -20.35 -6.66
N GLU A 236 -0.72 -21.52 -7.29
CA GLU A 236 -1.32 -22.71 -6.68
C GLU A 236 -0.56 -23.18 -5.42
N GLN A 237 0.76 -22.97 -5.35
CA GLN A 237 1.56 -23.31 -4.16
C GLN A 237 1.14 -22.44 -2.96
N ILE A 238 0.99 -21.12 -3.18
CA ILE A 238 0.51 -20.19 -2.16
C ILE A 238 -0.93 -20.54 -1.75
N THR A 239 -1.81 -20.81 -2.72
CA THR A 239 -3.20 -21.22 -2.47
C THR A 239 -3.28 -22.49 -1.62
N ASN A 240 -2.49 -23.51 -1.95
CA ASN A 240 -2.46 -24.76 -1.19
C ASN A 240 -1.92 -24.57 0.22
N MET A 241 -0.92 -23.71 0.41
CA MET A 241 -0.45 -23.36 1.76
C MET A 241 -1.51 -22.61 2.55
N ALA A 242 -2.20 -21.64 1.95
CA ALA A 242 -3.26 -20.87 2.59
C ALA A 242 -4.42 -21.77 3.08
N ASN A 243 -4.79 -22.75 2.26
CA ASN A 243 -5.83 -23.73 2.54
C ASN A 243 -5.39 -24.86 3.50
N GLY A 244 -4.09 -24.92 3.86
CA GLY A 244 -3.54 -26.00 4.68
C GLY A 244 -3.49 -27.36 3.94
N THR A 245 -3.52 -27.34 2.61
CA THR A 245 -3.53 -28.53 1.74
C THR A 245 -2.17 -28.80 1.07
N ALA A 246 -1.17 -27.94 1.28
CA ALA A 246 0.17 -28.11 0.70
C ALA A 246 0.85 -29.41 1.17
N VAL A 247 1.21 -30.25 0.21
CA VAL A 247 1.92 -31.51 0.45
C VAL A 247 3.43 -31.30 0.61
N GLU A 248 4.12 -32.30 1.15
CA GLU A 248 5.58 -32.29 1.27
C GLU A 248 6.26 -32.16 -0.10
N GLY A 249 7.30 -31.33 -0.21
CA GLY A 249 7.92 -30.96 -1.49
C GLY A 249 7.16 -29.90 -2.30
N CYS A 250 6.00 -29.44 -1.80
CA CYS A 250 5.22 -28.31 -2.35
C CYS A 250 5.04 -27.15 -1.39
N LYS A 251 5.75 -27.17 -0.25
CA LYS A 251 5.75 -26.08 0.71
C LYS A 251 6.79 -25.04 0.35
N LEU A 252 6.53 -23.80 0.73
CA LEU A 252 7.48 -22.69 0.69
C LEU A 252 8.10 -22.52 2.07
N ASP A 253 9.37 -22.12 2.11
CA ASP A 253 10.03 -21.76 3.37
C ASP A 253 9.32 -20.54 3.97
N VAL A 254 9.18 -20.52 5.29
CA VAL A 254 8.52 -19.42 6.00
C VAL A 254 9.21 -18.09 5.71
N ARG A 255 10.54 -18.06 5.59
CA ARG A 255 11.31 -16.83 5.29
C ARG A 255 11.07 -16.34 3.89
N THR A 256 10.89 -17.25 2.92
CA THR A 256 10.44 -16.90 1.57
C THR A 256 9.10 -16.17 1.62
N LEU A 257 8.12 -16.74 2.35
CA LEU A 257 6.82 -16.11 2.53
C LEU A 257 6.91 -14.77 3.27
N GLN A 258 7.70 -14.71 4.35
CA GLN A 258 7.89 -13.49 5.14
C GLN A 258 8.50 -12.36 4.30
N PHE A 259 9.50 -12.67 3.48
CA PHE A 259 10.15 -11.67 2.64
C PHE A 259 9.22 -11.19 1.51
N ILE A 260 8.41 -12.08 0.92
CA ILE A 260 7.36 -11.68 -0.04
C ILE A 260 6.38 -10.71 0.63
N THR A 261 5.96 -10.98 1.88
CA THR A 261 5.10 -10.08 2.66
C THR A 261 5.76 -8.72 2.91
N LEU A 262 7.02 -8.68 3.35
CA LEU A 262 7.77 -7.43 3.55
C LEU A 262 7.89 -6.62 2.26
N ALA A 263 8.15 -7.28 1.13
CA ALA A 263 8.23 -6.63 -0.17
C ALA A 263 6.87 -6.05 -0.59
N LEU A 264 5.77 -6.78 -0.40
CA LEU A 264 4.42 -6.26 -0.64
C LEU A 264 4.13 -5.03 0.22
N ASP A 265 4.45 -5.06 1.51
CA ASP A 265 4.22 -3.94 2.42
C ASP A 265 5.03 -2.70 2.02
N LYS A 266 6.30 -2.88 1.63
CA LYS A 266 7.18 -1.77 1.22
C LYS A 266 6.79 -1.18 -0.13
N PHE A 267 6.47 -2.02 -1.11
CA PHE A 267 6.35 -1.61 -2.52
C PHE A 267 4.92 -1.47 -3.03
N GLY A 268 3.92 -1.92 -2.25
CA GLY A 268 2.49 -1.86 -2.57
C GLY A 268 2.04 -2.90 -3.60
N SER A 269 2.85 -3.20 -4.61
CA SER A 269 2.62 -4.27 -5.58
C SER A 269 3.92 -4.95 -6.00
N ILE A 270 3.86 -6.27 -6.22
CA ILE A 270 4.99 -7.08 -6.70
C ILE A 270 4.54 -8.13 -7.73
N GLY A 271 5.48 -8.61 -8.53
CA GLY A 271 5.32 -9.73 -9.44
C GLY A 271 6.43 -10.76 -9.23
N LEU A 272 6.09 -12.05 -9.27
CA LEU A 272 7.04 -13.15 -9.12
C LEU A 272 6.99 -14.09 -10.33
N SER A 273 8.13 -14.65 -10.72
CA SER A 273 8.23 -15.64 -11.81
C SER A 273 8.46 -17.06 -11.34
N ASP A 274 9.04 -17.26 -10.16
CA ASP A 274 9.43 -18.60 -9.71
C ASP A 274 9.41 -18.73 -8.19
N LEU A 275 9.02 -19.92 -7.72
CA LEU A 275 8.89 -20.32 -6.31
C LEU A 275 9.39 -21.76 -6.14
N ASN A 276 8.56 -22.74 -5.81
CA ASN A 276 9.01 -24.12 -5.62
C ASN A 276 9.00 -24.90 -6.94
N ARG A 277 10.18 -25.12 -7.53
CA ARG A 277 10.35 -25.94 -8.75
C ARG A 277 10.24 -27.43 -8.46
N GLN A 278 10.61 -27.90 -7.27
CA GLN A 278 10.42 -29.31 -6.90
C GLN A 278 8.94 -29.72 -6.93
N CYS A 279 8.05 -28.81 -6.50
CA CYS A 279 6.59 -29.00 -6.57
C CYS A 279 6.07 -29.13 -8.01
N THR A 280 6.69 -28.41 -8.95
CA THR A 280 6.23 -28.34 -10.35
C THR A 280 6.94 -29.31 -11.27
N GLY A 281 8.03 -29.95 -10.81
CA GLY A 281 8.92 -30.76 -11.63
C GLY A 281 9.79 -29.97 -12.61
N SER A 282 9.87 -28.64 -12.48
CA SER A 282 10.66 -27.79 -13.36
C SER A 282 12.16 -27.93 -13.07
N LEU A 283 12.97 -28.12 -14.12
CA LEU A 283 14.44 -28.19 -14.03
C LEU A 283 15.14 -26.99 -14.70
N LEU A 284 14.44 -25.86 -14.81
CA LEU A 284 15.02 -24.64 -15.37
C LEU A 284 16.21 -24.13 -14.55
N GLY A 285 17.09 -23.35 -15.19
CA GLY A 285 18.28 -22.79 -14.55
C GLY A 285 19.28 -23.87 -14.12
N ALA A 286 19.74 -23.82 -12.88
CA ALA A 286 20.69 -24.77 -12.31
C ALA A 286 20.11 -26.19 -12.06
N GLY A 287 18.90 -26.49 -12.54
CA GLY A 287 18.23 -27.78 -12.37
C GLY A 287 18.12 -28.16 -10.89
N GLU A 288 18.53 -29.39 -10.55
CA GLU A 288 18.45 -29.91 -9.19
C GLU A 288 19.39 -29.21 -8.19
N GLY A 289 20.35 -28.40 -8.67
CA GLY A 289 21.23 -27.58 -7.83
C GLY A 289 20.63 -26.23 -7.44
N SER A 290 19.45 -25.88 -7.96
CA SER A 290 18.78 -24.60 -7.69
C SER A 290 18.17 -24.55 -6.29
N SER A 291 18.13 -23.38 -5.65
CA SER A 291 17.38 -23.14 -4.39
C SER A 291 15.88 -23.31 -4.54
N HIS A 292 15.36 -23.25 -5.77
CA HIS A 292 13.98 -23.62 -6.09
C HIS A 292 13.76 -25.15 -6.13
N TRP A 293 14.82 -25.96 -5.98
CA TRP A 293 14.74 -27.43 -6.00
C TRP A 293 15.31 -28.08 -4.74
N VAL A 294 16.45 -27.61 -4.24
CA VAL A 294 17.08 -28.18 -3.05
C VAL A 294 16.25 -27.94 -1.80
N LYS A 295 16.45 -28.76 -0.76
CA LYS A 295 15.79 -28.65 0.55
C LYS A 295 14.25 -28.52 0.48
N GLY A 296 13.60 -29.28 -0.40
CA GLY A 296 12.14 -29.21 -0.53
C GLY A 296 11.67 -28.20 -1.59
N GLY A 297 12.59 -27.45 -2.21
CA GLY A 297 12.36 -26.52 -3.32
C GLY A 297 11.76 -25.16 -2.95
N GLY A 298 11.28 -24.98 -1.73
CA GLY A 298 10.61 -23.76 -1.28
C GLY A 298 11.51 -22.60 -0.85
N MET A 299 12.82 -22.68 -1.09
CA MET A 299 13.82 -21.80 -0.47
C MET A 299 14.13 -20.54 -1.28
N GLY A 300 13.69 -20.47 -2.55
CA GLY A 300 13.99 -19.39 -3.48
C GLY A 300 12.74 -18.69 -4.00
N VAL A 301 12.91 -17.42 -4.40
CA VAL A 301 11.90 -16.59 -5.04
C VAL A 301 12.55 -15.68 -6.09
N ASP A 302 11.91 -15.60 -7.26
CA ASP A 302 12.32 -14.69 -8.34
C ASP A 302 11.32 -13.54 -8.46
N PHE A 303 11.73 -12.33 -8.06
CA PHE A 303 10.93 -11.11 -8.20
C PHE A 303 11.13 -10.51 -9.60
N THR A 304 10.04 -10.27 -10.34
CA THR A 304 10.10 -9.69 -11.68
C THR A 304 9.60 -8.26 -11.74
N VAL A 305 8.74 -7.85 -10.81
CA VAL A 305 8.15 -6.50 -10.75
C VAL A 305 8.05 -6.06 -9.30
N VAL A 306 8.34 -4.79 -9.02
CA VAL A 306 7.95 -4.12 -7.77
C VAL A 306 7.48 -2.69 -8.07
N SER A 307 6.44 -2.22 -7.39
CA SER A 307 5.81 -0.90 -7.63
C SER A 307 5.52 -0.64 -9.12
N GLY A 308 5.07 -1.67 -9.84
CA GLY A 308 4.80 -1.61 -11.29
C GLY A 308 6.03 -1.56 -12.22
N THR A 309 7.25 -1.58 -11.67
CA THR A 309 8.49 -1.52 -12.45
C THR A 309 9.13 -2.89 -12.58
N ALA A 310 9.45 -3.29 -13.81
CA ALA A 310 10.15 -4.54 -14.08
C ALA A 310 11.58 -4.48 -13.53
N LEU A 311 12.04 -5.56 -12.88
CA LEU A 311 13.36 -5.66 -12.30
C LEU A 311 14.39 -6.14 -13.32
N ASP A 312 15.57 -5.53 -13.32
CA ASP A 312 16.69 -5.90 -14.19
C ASP A 312 18.01 -6.13 -13.42
N GLY A 313 17.92 -6.17 -12.08
CA GLY A 313 19.05 -6.35 -11.18
C GLY A 313 19.89 -5.10 -10.95
N ARG A 314 19.64 -3.98 -11.68
CA ARG A 314 20.45 -2.75 -11.61
C ARG A 314 19.65 -1.46 -11.43
N ASN A 315 18.37 -1.45 -11.78
CA ASN A 315 17.51 -0.27 -11.61
C ASN A 315 17.22 0.02 -10.13
N SER A 316 16.73 1.23 -9.85
CA SER A 316 16.47 1.71 -8.48
C SER A 316 15.58 0.75 -7.68
N GLU A 317 14.61 0.13 -8.33
CA GLU A 317 13.64 -0.77 -7.72
C GLU A 317 14.28 -2.12 -7.36
N SER A 318 15.18 -2.63 -8.21
CA SER A 318 16.00 -3.80 -7.90
C SER A 318 16.87 -3.53 -6.67
N LEU A 319 17.56 -2.39 -6.65
CA LEU A 319 18.44 -2.01 -5.53
C LEU A 319 17.64 -1.81 -4.24
N ALA A 320 16.47 -1.18 -4.30
CA ALA A 320 15.61 -0.95 -3.15
C ALA A 320 15.05 -2.24 -2.53
N LEU A 321 14.78 -3.26 -3.36
CA LEU A 321 14.39 -4.60 -2.92
C LEU A 321 15.56 -5.31 -2.23
N ILE A 322 16.77 -5.21 -2.77
CA ILE A 322 17.98 -5.79 -2.16
C ILE A 322 18.33 -5.07 -0.86
N ASP A 323 18.14 -3.75 -0.76
CA ASP A 323 18.31 -3.00 0.48
C ASP A 323 17.31 -3.44 1.56
N LEU A 324 16.05 -3.71 1.19
CA LEU A 324 15.09 -4.32 2.11
C LEU A 324 15.57 -5.69 2.58
N LEU A 325 16.00 -6.56 1.66
CA LEU A 325 16.55 -7.87 2.00
C LEU A 325 17.72 -7.74 2.98
N SER A 326 18.70 -6.89 2.68
CA SER A 326 19.88 -6.71 3.51
C SER A 326 19.58 -6.22 4.93
N SER A 327 18.45 -5.51 5.13
CA SER A 327 18.06 -5.06 6.47
C SER A 327 17.48 -6.17 7.36
N VAL A 328 16.99 -7.26 6.78
CA VAL A 328 16.30 -8.35 7.51
C VAL A 328 16.94 -9.71 7.34
N ALA A 329 17.79 -9.89 6.34
CA ALA A 329 18.37 -11.18 6.01
C ALA A 329 19.44 -11.60 7.04
N PRO A 330 19.47 -12.87 7.46
CA PRO A 330 20.60 -13.42 8.18
C PRO A 330 21.77 -13.72 7.24
N ASP A 331 22.97 -13.82 7.81
CA ASP A 331 24.16 -14.28 7.08
C ASP A 331 23.88 -15.65 6.40
N GLY A 332 24.42 -15.82 5.20
CA GLY A 332 24.19 -16.99 4.35
C GLY A 332 22.97 -16.91 3.44
N THR A 333 22.17 -15.83 3.55
CA THR A 333 21.17 -15.48 2.52
C THR A 333 21.87 -15.12 1.22
N ARG A 334 21.31 -15.54 0.08
CA ARG A 334 21.86 -15.22 -1.24
C ARG A 334 20.93 -14.33 -2.05
N VAL A 335 21.56 -13.52 -2.92
CA VAL A 335 20.87 -12.65 -3.86
C VAL A 335 21.57 -12.69 -5.22
N GLY A 336 20.80 -12.79 -6.30
CA GLY A 336 21.31 -12.92 -7.65
C GLY A 336 21.78 -11.60 -8.28
N GLN A 337 22.09 -11.69 -9.59
CA GLN A 337 22.33 -10.57 -10.51
C GLN A 337 23.56 -9.69 -10.20
N ILE A 338 24.57 -10.21 -9.50
CA ILE A 338 25.78 -9.44 -9.20
C ILE A 338 26.45 -8.86 -10.46
N GLN A 339 26.47 -9.63 -11.55
CA GLN A 339 27.07 -9.24 -12.83
C GLN A 339 26.27 -8.16 -13.58
N CYS A 340 25.05 -7.86 -13.13
CA CYS A 340 24.21 -6.82 -13.69
C CYS A 340 24.49 -5.45 -13.05
N ARG A 341 25.10 -5.43 -11.85
CA ARG A 341 25.33 -4.24 -11.02
C ARG A 341 26.76 -3.71 -11.15
N SER A 342 26.96 -2.44 -10.82
CA SER A 342 28.28 -1.82 -10.75
C SER A 342 28.53 -1.16 -9.39
N GLY A 343 29.48 -1.67 -8.62
CA GLY A 343 30.08 -0.98 -7.47
C GLY A 343 29.26 -0.95 -6.17
N GLN A 344 28.04 -1.48 -6.14
CA GLN A 344 27.25 -1.66 -4.91
C GLN A 344 27.35 -3.11 -4.43
N ALA A 345 27.56 -3.30 -3.13
CA ALA A 345 27.68 -4.60 -2.50
C ALA A 345 26.98 -4.59 -1.13
N TRP A 346 26.47 -5.74 -0.73
CA TRP A 346 25.82 -5.94 0.58
C TRP A 346 26.62 -6.96 1.38
N PRO A 347 27.52 -6.54 2.29
CA PRO A 347 28.51 -7.43 2.91
C PRO A 347 27.96 -8.67 3.63
N HIS A 348 26.70 -8.64 4.06
CA HIS A 348 26.01 -9.74 4.76
C HIS A 348 25.25 -10.69 3.84
N LEU A 349 25.12 -10.34 2.55
CA LEU A 349 24.49 -11.17 1.54
C LEU A 349 25.56 -11.86 0.70
N THR A 350 25.32 -13.12 0.33
CA THR A 350 26.13 -13.80 -0.67
C THR A 350 25.57 -13.48 -2.05
N GLU A 351 26.27 -12.66 -2.80
CA GLU A 351 25.86 -12.27 -4.14
C GLU A 351 26.27 -13.32 -5.19
N ILE A 352 25.34 -13.73 -6.06
CA ILE A 352 25.56 -14.76 -7.09
C ILE A 352 25.21 -14.23 -8.49
N GLU A 353 25.76 -14.86 -9.53
CA GLU A 353 25.40 -14.55 -10.91
C GLU A 353 24.03 -15.14 -11.27
N ASP A 354 23.16 -14.32 -11.88
CA ASP A 354 21.87 -14.77 -12.41
C ASP A 354 21.32 -13.78 -13.46
N SER A 355 20.38 -14.19 -14.31
CA SER A 355 19.85 -13.41 -15.43
C SER A 355 19.34 -12.03 -15.00
N CYS A 356 19.71 -10.98 -15.75
CA CYS A 356 19.36 -9.57 -15.46
C CYS A 356 17.91 -9.19 -15.81
N ASN A 357 16.95 -10.10 -15.63
CA ASN A 357 15.53 -9.89 -15.94
C ASN A 357 14.59 -10.10 -14.74
N HIS A 358 15.18 -10.33 -13.56
CA HIS A 358 14.49 -10.49 -12.29
C HIS A 358 15.49 -10.22 -11.15
N VAL A 359 15.03 -10.24 -9.90
CA VAL A 359 15.89 -10.34 -8.71
C VAL A 359 15.67 -11.69 -8.03
N HIS A 360 16.71 -12.52 -7.97
CA HIS A 360 16.68 -13.83 -7.31
C HIS A 360 17.07 -13.68 -5.85
N ILE A 361 16.31 -14.30 -4.95
CA ILE A 361 16.60 -14.31 -3.51
C ILE A 361 16.39 -15.71 -2.99
N ASP A 362 17.32 -16.21 -2.18
CA ASP A 362 17.16 -17.52 -1.54
C ASP A 362 17.77 -17.65 -0.16
N PHE A 363 17.15 -18.51 0.64
CA PHE A 363 17.52 -18.79 2.03
C PHE A 363 18.08 -20.21 2.21
N ALA A 364 18.47 -20.89 1.12
CA ALA A 364 18.82 -22.31 1.17
C ALA A 364 20.11 -22.61 1.97
N TYR A 365 20.97 -21.61 2.18
CA TYR A 365 22.30 -21.76 2.76
C TYR A 365 22.42 -21.20 4.18
N THR A 366 21.28 -20.91 4.81
CA THR A 366 21.18 -20.53 6.21
C THR A 366 19.91 -21.14 6.80
N ASP A 367 19.94 -21.51 8.07
CA ASP A 367 18.76 -21.97 8.81
C ASP A 367 18.31 -20.92 9.84
N GLN A 368 18.98 -19.75 9.88
CA GLN A 368 18.60 -18.65 10.75
C GLN A 368 17.29 -18.00 10.28
N PRO A 369 16.46 -17.50 11.23
CA PRO A 369 15.28 -16.72 10.89
C PRO A 369 15.67 -15.35 10.31
N LEU A 370 14.70 -14.68 9.69
CA LEU A 370 14.86 -13.26 9.35
C LEU A 370 14.96 -12.42 10.63
N ASN A 371 15.79 -11.37 10.59
CA ASN A 371 16.00 -10.39 11.64
C ASN A 371 14.88 -9.33 11.62
N ILE A 372 13.65 -9.79 11.82
CA ILE A 372 12.46 -8.93 11.89
C ILE A 372 12.25 -8.63 13.36
N THR A 373 12.48 -7.38 13.79
CA THR A 373 12.27 -6.99 15.18
C THR A 373 10.79 -7.18 15.54
N SER A 374 10.54 -8.08 16.49
CA SER A 374 9.21 -8.42 17.03
C SER A 374 8.57 -7.28 17.81
#